data_AF-A0A6A4S991-F1
#
_entry.id   AF-A0A6A4S991-F1
#
_cell.length_a   1.000
_cell.length_b   1.000
_cell.length_c   1.000
_cell.angle_alpha   90.00
_cell.angle_beta   90.00
_cell.angle_gamma   90.00
#
_symmetry.space_group_name_H-M   'P 1'
#
loop_
_entity.id
_entity.type
_entity.pdbx_description
1 polymer ?
#
loop_
_entity_poly.entity_id
_entity_poly.type
_entity_poly.pdbx_seq_one_letter_code
_entity_poly.pdbx_strand_id
1 'polypeptide(L)'
;MSTNKNREQEDASAPSDSDDECKDEEVSPEDDWSLTEGEGDLEATLRALQTRTEATSRPTATDGARRPEAVDDFLRNFLLQTGMTRTLDCFQTEWAEMVQGELVDAAEVGVVPDVYTDNQRLDTELKSAQREREDYRLAASAAAPALVKVQRARDLHRLQHKRVVQERTRLTEEMGRLQPRPGRGGKGGKGGSAASSEI
;
A
#
# COMPACT_ATOMS: atom_id res chain seq x y z
N MET A 1 -59.78 -10.17 -7.31
CA MET A 1 -60.00 -9.84 -8.73
C MET A 1 -59.02 -8.73 -9.07
N SER A 2 -57.87 -9.08 -9.62
CA SER A 2 -57.58 -9.03 -11.07
C SER A 2 -56.78 -7.76 -11.34
N THR A 3 -55.67 -7.70 -12.07
CA THR A 3 -54.87 -8.67 -12.85
C THR A 3 -53.68 -7.87 -13.42
N ASN A 4 -52.68 -8.60 -13.94
CA ASN A 4 -51.63 -8.23 -14.91
C ASN A 4 -50.24 -7.99 -14.31
N LYS A 5 -49.22 -8.88 -14.45
CA LYS A 5 -48.75 -9.80 -15.52
C LYS A 5 -47.90 -9.13 -16.62
N ASN A 6 -46.59 -9.40 -16.51
CA ASN A 6 -45.53 -9.56 -17.54
C ASN A 6 -45.08 -8.38 -18.42
N ARG A 7 -43.75 -8.18 -18.48
CA ARG A 7 -42.90 -8.24 -19.71
C ARG A 7 -41.41 -8.14 -19.34
N GLU A 8 -40.63 -9.17 -19.70
CA GLU A 8 -39.47 -9.12 -20.62
C GLU A 8 -38.15 -9.02 -19.83
N GLN A 9 -37.42 -10.10 -19.58
CA GLN A 9 -36.55 -10.84 -20.52
C GLN A 9 -35.44 -9.93 -21.08
N GLU A 10 -34.38 -9.74 -20.29
CA GLU A 10 -33.08 -9.26 -20.79
C GLU A 10 -32.12 -10.45 -20.79
N ASP A 11 -31.97 -11.06 -21.97
CA ASP A 11 -30.81 -11.87 -22.33
C ASP A 11 -29.58 -10.96 -22.40
N ALA A 12 -28.86 -10.84 -21.29
CA ALA A 12 -27.49 -10.35 -21.31
C ALA A 12 -26.56 -11.56 -21.44
N SER A 13 -26.45 -12.09 -22.66
CA SER A 13 -25.33 -12.96 -23.01
C SER A 13 -24.04 -12.17 -22.79
N ALA A 14 -23.30 -12.56 -21.76
CA ALA A 14 -21.94 -12.12 -21.53
C ALA A 14 -21.11 -12.37 -22.80
N PRO A 15 -20.21 -11.46 -23.22
CA PRO A 15 -19.21 -11.83 -24.20
C PRO A 15 -18.37 -12.94 -23.58
N SER A 16 -18.42 -14.12 -24.21
CA SER A 16 -17.52 -15.23 -23.98
C SER A 16 -16.09 -14.71 -24.16
N ASP A 17 -15.45 -14.31 -23.07
CA ASP A 17 -14.03 -14.03 -23.02
C ASP A 17 -13.36 -15.39 -23.21
N SER A 18 -12.96 -15.65 -24.45
CA SER A 18 -12.26 -16.86 -24.83
C SER A 18 -10.97 -16.89 -24.02
N ASP A 19 -10.94 -17.74 -22.99
CA ASP A 19 -9.74 -18.15 -22.26
C ASP A 19 -8.73 -18.74 -23.25
N ASP A 20 -7.98 -17.86 -23.93
CA ASP A 20 -6.72 -18.22 -24.56
C ASP A 20 -5.73 -18.37 -23.43
N GLU A 21 -5.68 -19.60 -22.91
CA GLU A 21 -4.72 -20.11 -21.95
C GLU A 21 -3.32 -20.01 -22.57
N CYS A 22 -2.78 -18.79 -22.58
CA CYS A 22 -1.37 -18.53 -22.75
C CYS A 22 -0.68 -19.17 -21.55
N LYS A 23 -0.22 -20.41 -21.72
CA LYS A 23 0.77 -21.01 -20.85
C LYS A 23 1.93 -20.03 -20.76
N ASP A 24 2.11 -19.44 -19.59
CA ASP A 24 3.32 -18.70 -19.27
C ASP A 24 4.48 -19.69 -19.44
N GLU A 25 5.16 -19.62 -20.58
CA GLU A 25 6.46 -20.27 -20.70
C GLU A 25 7.38 -19.50 -19.76
N GLU A 26 7.64 -20.12 -18.60
CA GLU A 26 8.69 -19.75 -17.66
C GLU A 26 10.03 -19.82 -18.41
N VAL A 27 10.45 -18.68 -18.98
CA VAL A 27 11.78 -18.51 -19.54
C VAL A 27 12.63 -17.78 -18.51
N SER A 28 13.67 -18.50 -18.11
CA SER A 28 14.83 -18.16 -17.28
C SER A 28 15.13 -16.66 -17.06
N PRO A 29 15.41 -16.22 -15.81
CA PRO A 29 15.57 -14.81 -15.42
C PRO A 29 16.85 -14.10 -15.92
N GLU A 30 17.60 -14.64 -16.88
CA GLU A 30 18.96 -14.17 -17.20
C GLU A 30 19.09 -13.16 -18.37
N ASP A 31 18.02 -12.74 -19.05
CA ASP A 31 18.12 -11.73 -20.12
C ASP A 31 17.85 -10.30 -19.61
N ASP A 32 18.88 -9.75 -18.97
CA ASP A 32 19.41 -8.38 -19.06
C ASP A 32 18.41 -7.24 -19.36
N TRP A 33 17.59 -6.89 -18.36
CA TRP A 33 17.10 -5.51 -18.23
C TRP A 33 17.98 -4.79 -17.23
N SER A 34 19.08 -4.21 -17.73
CA SER A 34 19.79 -3.13 -17.07
C SER A 34 18.80 -2.02 -16.70
N LEU A 35 18.29 -2.07 -15.47
CA LEU A 35 17.65 -0.96 -14.77
C LEU A 35 18.54 0.27 -14.95
N THR A 36 18.06 1.25 -15.73
CA THR A 36 18.72 2.55 -15.82
C THR A 36 18.60 3.22 -14.45
N GLU A 37 19.64 3.02 -13.64
CA GLU A 37 20.24 3.95 -12.68
C GLU A 37 19.28 5.05 -12.18
N GLY A 38 18.34 4.62 -11.35
CA GLY A 38 17.33 5.47 -10.70
C GLY A 38 16.51 4.69 -9.68
N GLU A 39 17.01 3.53 -9.26
CA GLU A 39 16.40 2.65 -8.28
C GLU A 39 16.62 3.27 -6.89
N GLY A 40 15.68 4.12 -6.51
CA GLY A 40 15.48 4.47 -5.11
C GLY A 40 15.11 3.20 -4.35
N ASP A 41 16.11 2.65 -3.66
CA ASP A 41 16.14 1.47 -2.79
C ASP A 41 14.76 1.12 -2.19
N LEU A 42 14.06 0.19 -2.85
CA LEU A 42 12.75 -0.32 -2.39
C LEU A 42 12.91 -0.99 -1.01
N GLU A 43 14.08 -1.58 -0.75
CA GLU A 43 14.51 -2.10 0.55
C GLU A 43 14.60 -0.99 1.62
N ALA A 44 15.13 0.20 1.30
CA ALA A 44 15.11 1.35 2.21
C ALA A 44 13.69 1.79 2.52
N THR A 45 12.78 1.78 1.55
CA THR A 45 11.36 2.14 1.81
C THR A 45 10.68 1.13 2.72
N LEU A 46 10.94 -0.17 2.55
CA LEU A 46 10.43 -1.22 3.42
C LEU A 46 11.01 -1.11 4.84
N ARG A 47 12.32 -0.89 4.98
CA ARG A 47 12.98 -0.65 6.27
C ARG A 47 12.45 0.61 6.98
N ALA A 48 12.17 1.67 6.22
CA ALA A 48 11.59 2.91 6.77
C ALA A 48 10.14 2.70 7.26
N LEU A 49 9.35 1.86 6.59
CA LEU A 49 8.00 1.50 7.04
C LEU A 49 8.06 0.61 8.30
N GLN A 50 8.96 -0.36 8.33
CA GLN A 50 9.11 -1.29 9.46
C GLN A 50 9.57 -0.58 10.74
N THR A 51 10.56 0.31 10.63
CA THR A 51 11.03 1.15 11.76
C THR A 51 9.96 2.11 12.26
N ARG A 52 9.08 2.63 11.39
CA ARG A 52 7.92 3.44 11.79
C ARG A 52 6.87 2.62 12.53
N THR A 53 6.61 1.38 12.11
CA THR A 53 5.68 0.48 12.82
C THR A 53 6.18 0.04 14.18
N GLU A 54 7.50 -0.14 14.34
CA GLU A 54 8.14 -0.47 15.62
C GLU A 54 8.22 0.73 16.57
N ALA A 55 8.32 1.96 16.05
CA ALA A 55 8.27 3.18 16.86
C ALA A 55 6.87 3.47 17.42
N THR A 56 5.81 3.02 16.74
CA THR A 56 4.41 3.17 17.18
C THR A 56 3.95 2.07 18.15
N SER A 57 4.67 0.94 18.22
CA SER A 57 4.29 -0.21 19.06
C SER A 57 4.88 -0.21 20.47
N ARG A 58 5.45 0.91 20.93
CA ARG A 58 5.82 1.06 22.35
C ARG A 58 4.55 1.44 23.13
N PRO A 59 3.93 0.53 23.90
CA PRO A 59 2.86 0.90 24.79
C PRO A 59 3.44 1.89 25.80
N THR A 60 2.99 3.14 25.77
CA THR A 60 3.15 4.06 26.89
C THR A 60 2.30 3.52 28.02
N ALA A 61 2.88 2.57 28.75
CA ALA A 61 2.37 2.10 30.02
C ALA A 61 2.46 3.27 31.02
N THR A 62 1.38 4.04 31.10
CA THR A 62 1.05 4.85 32.27
C THR A 62 -0.46 4.83 32.46
N ASP A 63 -1.02 3.63 32.62
CA ASP A 63 -2.30 3.46 33.31
C ASP A 63 -2.02 3.21 34.80
N GLY A 64 -1.22 4.10 35.38
CA GLY A 64 -1.02 4.19 36.82
C GLY A 64 -2.05 5.17 37.35
N ALA A 65 -2.91 4.71 38.26
CA ALA A 65 -3.95 5.47 38.96
C ALA A 65 -3.71 6.98 38.92
N ARG A 66 -4.41 7.65 37.99
CA ARG A 66 -4.14 9.03 37.60
C ARG A 66 -4.44 9.92 38.79
N ARG A 67 -3.40 10.56 39.34
CA ARG A 67 -3.60 11.55 40.39
C ARG A 67 -4.41 12.69 39.79
N PRO A 68 -5.53 13.08 40.41
CA PRO A 68 -6.33 14.17 39.87
C PRO A 68 -5.50 15.46 39.84
N GLU A 69 -5.59 16.21 38.74
CA GLU A 69 -4.89 17.49 38.58
C GLU A 69 -5.46 18.50 39.58
N ALA A 70 -4.58 19.27 40.23
CA ALA A 70 -5.00 20.35 41.11
C ALA A 70 -5.61 21.49 40.26
N VAL A 71 -6.60 22.19 40.79
CA VAL A 71 -7.31 23.26 40.06
C VAL A 71 -6.36 24.37 39.60
N ASP A 72 -5.30 24.67 40.34
CA ASP A 72 -4.31 25.69 39.96
C ASP A 72 -3.46 25.27 38.75
N ASP A 73 -3.06 24.00 38.67
CA ASP A 73 -2.35 23.45 37.50
C ASP A 73 -3.24 23.49 36.25
N PHE A 74 -4.51 23.11 36.40
CA PHE A 74 -5.49 23.23 35.32
C PHE A 74 -5.64 24.66 34.83
N LEU A 75 -5.73 25.64 35.74
CA LEU A 75 -5.90 27.04 35.34
C LEU A 75 -4.67 27.54 34.58
N ARG A 76 -3.46 27.16 35.03
CA ARG A 76 -2.21 27.47 34.30
C ARG A 76 -2.24 26.86 32.90
N ASN A 77 -2.57 25.57 32.81
CA ASN A 77 -2.64 24.84 31.54
C ASN A 77 -3.70 25.42 30.60
N PHE A 78 -4.88 25.76 31.13
CA PHE A 78 -5.97 26.37 30.38
C PHE A 78 -5.58 27.75 29.82
N LEU A 79 -5.05 28.63 30.68
CA LEU A 79 -4.64 29.97 30.26
C LEU A 79 -3.50 29.92 29.23
N LEU A 80 -2.58 28.97 29.38
CA LEU A 80 -1.52 28.72 28.41
C LEU A 80 -2.08 28.21 27.07
N GLN A 81 -2.96 27.21 27.11
CA GLN A 81 -3.54 26.56 25.93
C GLN A 81 -4.46 27.50 25.14
N THR A 82 -5.13 28.44 25.82
CA THR A 82 -5.97 29.48 25.21
C THR A 82 -5.18 30.72 24.79
N GLY A 83 -3.88 30.79 25.07
CA GLY A 83 -3.01 31.90 24.67
C GLY A 83 -3.17 33.18 25.50
N MET A 84 -3.79 33.10 26.68
CA MET A 84 -4.01 34.24 27.58
C MET A 84 -2.78 34.51 28.47
N THR A 85 -1.63 34.79 27.85
CA THR A 85 -0.33 34.89 28.54
C THR A 85 -0.27 36.00 29.59
N ARG A 86 -0.85 37.18 29.31
CA ARG A 86 -0.90 38.27 30.30
C ARG A 86 -1.73 37.90 31.54
N THR A 87 -2.85 37.22 31.33
CA THR A 87 -3.70 36.73 32.42
C THR A 87 -2.99 35.64 33.22
N LEU A 88 -2.24 34.77 32.54
CA LEU A 88 -1.41 33.76 33.17
C LEU A 88 -0.33 34.39 34.07
N ASP A 89 0.37 35.42 33.59
CA ASP A 89 1.41 36.09 34.36
C ASP A 89 0.84 36.78 35.61
N CYS A 90 -0.29 37.48 35.49
CA CYS A 90 -0.98 38.06 36.64
C CYS A 90 -1.42 36.99 37.63
N PHE A 91 -2.07 35.93 37.15
CA PHE A 91 -2.52 34.81 37.97
C PHE A 91 -1.37 34.16 38.73
N GLN A 92 -0.23 33.89 38.06
CA GLN A 92 0.94 33.29 38.70
C GLN A 92 1.53 34.18 39.79
N THR A 93 1.55 35.50 39.57
CA THR A 93 2.07 36.47 40.53
C THR A 93 1.17 36.54 41.76
N GLU A 94 -0.13 36.74 41.56
CA GLU A 94 -1.12 36.80 42.65
C GLU A 94 -1.20 35.48 43.44
N TRP A 95 -1.11 34.35 42.73
CA TRP A 95 -1.09 33.03 43.35
C TRP A 95 0.14 32.83 44.24
N ALA A 96 1.32 33.25 43.78
CA ALA A 96 2.55 33.18 44.57
C ALA A 96 2.47 34.06 45.83
N GLU A 97 1.91 35.26 45.72
CA GLU A 97 1.68 36.16 46.86
C GLU A 97 0.70 35.56 47.88
N MET A 98 -0.40 34.93 47.42
CA MET A 98 -1.37 34.27 48.30
C MET A 98 -0.79 33.07 49.04
N VAL A 99 0.04 32.26 48.38
CA VAL A 99 0.71 31.11 49.00
C VAL A 99 1.76 31.57 50.01
N GLN A 100 2.54 32.61 49.69
CA GLN A 100 3.53 33.17 50.61
C GLN A 100 2.91 33.86 51.84
N GLY A 101 1.72 34.45 51.67
CA GLY A 101 0.96 35.06 52.76
C GLY A 101 0.19 34.08 53.64
N GLU A 102 0.31 32.75 53.41
CA GLU A 102 -0.49 31.68 54.04
C GLU A 102 -2.01 31.91 53.95
N LEU A 103 -2.47 32.73 52.98
CA LEU A 103 -3.90 33.03 52.81
C LEU A 103 -4.65 31.88 52.13
N VAL A 104 -3.90 31.04 51.41
CA VAL A 104 -4.40 29.85 50.71
C VAL A 104 -3.44 28.69 51.00
N ASP A 105 -3.97 27.59 51.54
CA ASP A 105 -3.24 26.34 51.57
C ASP A 105 -3.29 25.70 50.19
N ALA A 106 -2.14 25.66 49.49
CA ALA A 106 -2.01 25.03 48.19
C ALA A 106 -2.38 23.53 48.22
N ALA A 107 -2.34 22.88 49.39
CA ALA A 107 -2.76 21.49 49.56
C ALA A 107 -4.29 21.31 49.70
N GLU A 108 -5.03 22.38 50.01
CA GLU A 108 -6.50 22.37 50.11
C GLU A 108 -7.18 22.82 48.80
N VAL A 109 -6.39 23.27 47.83
CA VAL A 109 -6.87 23.57 46.48
C VAL A 109 -7.50 22.32 45.90
N GLY A 110 -8.77 22.46 45.53
CA GLY A 110 -9.58 21.36 45.04
C GLY A 110 -8.97 20.67 43.82
N VAL A 111 -9.50 19.48 43.57
CA VAL A 111 -9.17 18.66 42.42
C VAL A 111 -10.09 19.00 41.24
N VAL A 112 -9.54 18.98 40.02
CA VAL A 112 -10.31 19.10 38.79
C VAL A 112 -11.22 17.88 38.60
N PRO A 113 -12.52 18.05 38.31
CA PRO A 113 -13.42 16.93 38.04
C PRO A 113 -12.94 16.06 36.88
N ASP A 114 -12.99 14.73 37.06
CA ASP A 114 -12.51 13.73 36.10
C ASP A 114 -13.07 13.92 34.68
N VAL A 115 -14.31 14.38 34.55
CA VAL A 115 -14.99 14.62 33.26
C VAL A 115 -14.23 15.62 32.38
N TYR A 116 -13.62 16.65 32.97
CA TYR A 116 -12.85 17.62 32.18
C TYR A 116 -11.54 17.01 31.68
N THR A 117 -10.83 16.30 32.57
CA THR A 117 -9.58 15.60 32.27
C THR A 117 -9.80 14.55 31.18
N ASP A 118 -10.93 13.86 31.21
CA ASP A 118 -11.36 12.93 30.17
C ASP A 118 -11.65 13.64 28.85
N ASN A 119 -12.38 14.76 28.87
CA ASN A 119 -12.64 15.54 27.66
C ASN A 119 -11.36 16.06 27.01
N GLN A 120 -10.39 16.54 27.80
CA GLN A 120 -9.11 17.01 27.28
C GLN A 120 -8.29 15.86 26.65
N ARG A 121 -8.32 14.67 27.25
CA ARG A 121 -7.73 13.46 26.67
C ARG A 121 -8.40 13.13 25.33
N LEU A 122 -9.73 13.05 25.31
CA LEU A 122 -10.50 12.73 24.11
C LEU A 122 -10.26 13.75 23.00
N ASP A 123 -10.15 15.04 23.31
CA ASP A 123 -9.82 16.08 22.34
C ASP A 123 -8.41 15.89 21.76
N THR A 124 -7.44 15.49 22.59
CA THR A 124 -6.08 15.17 22.17
C THR A 124 -6.04 13.95 21.24
N GLU A 125 -6.74 12.87 21.61
CA GLU A 125 -6.89 11.65 20.80
C GLU A 125 -7.62 11.93 19.48
N LEU A 126 -8.64 12.79 19.50
CA LEU A 126 -9.37 13.19 18.32
C LEU A 126 -8.47 13.98 17.37
N LYS A 127 -7.67 14.92 17.89
CA LYS A 127 -6.70 15.69 17.08
C LYS A 127 -5.60 14.78 16.50
N SER A 128 -5.08 13.82 17.26
CA SER A 128 -4.08 12.87 16.73
C SER A 128 -4.67 11.99 15.64
N ALA A 129 -5.85 11.42 15.87
CA ALA A 129 -6.54 10.58 14.89
C ALA A 129 -6.89 11.36 13.61
N GLN A 130 -7.30 12.62 13.74
CA GLN A 130 -7.54 13.49 12.58
C GLN A 130 -6.28 13.74 11.76
N ARG A 131 -5.14 13.96 12.43
CA ARG A 131 -3.85 14.15 11.79
C ARG A 131 -3.40 12.90 11.04
N GLU A 132 -3.47 11.73 11.69
CA GLU A 132 -3.13 10.46 11.05
C GLU A 132 -4.02 10.18 9.84
N ARG A 133 -5.33 10.45 9.95
CA ARG A 133 -6.26 10.31 8.82
C ARG A 133 -5.85 11.19 7.64
N GLU A 134 -5.43 12.43 7.90
CA GLU A 134 -4.97 13.34 6.85
C GLU A 134 -3.65 12.85 6.21
N ASP A 135 -2.71 12.37 7.01
CA ASP A 135 -1.46 11.79 6.52
C ASP A 135 -1.72 10.58 5.61
N TYR A 136 -2.62 9.67 6.01
CA TYR A 136 -3.03 8.53 5.17
C TYR A 136 -3.74 8.98 3.90
N ARG A 137 -4.61 10.00 3.99
CA ARG A 137 -5.30 10.57 2.82
C ARG A 137 -4.29 11.10 1.80
N LEU A 138 -3.28 11.85 2.25
CA LEU A 138 -2.22 12.38 1.41
C LEU A 138 -1.39 11.25 0.78
N ALA A 139 -0.97 10.26 1.56
CA ALA A 139 -0.22 9.11 1.06
C ALA A 139 -1.01 8.33 0.00
N ALA A 140 -2.30 8.05 0.24
CA ALA A 140 -3.17 7.38 -0.72
C ALA A 140 -3.34 8.21 -2.00
N SER A 141 -3.52 9.53 -1.87
CA SER A 141 -3.64 10.44 -3.02
C SER A 141 -2.38 10.46 -3.90
N ALA A 142 -1.20 10.29 -3.31
CA ALA A 142 0.07 10.21 -4.02
C ALA A 142 0.31 8.83 -4.64
N ALA A 143 -0.09 7.76 -3.95
CA ALA A 143 0.07 6.38 -4.43
C ALA A 143 -0.86 6.05 -5.61
N ALA A 144 -2.09 6.57 -5.63
CA ALA A 144 -3.06 6.31 -6.69
C ALA A 144 -2.55 6.60 -8.12
N PRO A 145 -1.99 7.79 -8.44
CA PRO A 145 -1.46 8.05 -9.78
C PRO A 145 -0.19 7.24 -10.08
N ALA A 146 0.63 6.92 -9.08
CA ALA A 146 1.81 6.07 -9.27
C ALA A 146 1.41 4.64 -9.67
N LEU A 147 0.39 4.08 -9.02
CA LEU A 147 -0.16 2.77 -9.38
C LEU A 147 -0.68 2.74 -10.81
N VAL A 148 -1.42 3.78 -11.24
CA VAL A 148 -1.91 3.88 -12.63
C VAL A 148 -0.76 3.92 -13.63
N LYS A 149 0.35 4.62 -13.32
CA LYS A 149 1.54 4.63 -14.19
C LYS A 149 2.17 3.24 -14.31
N VAL A 150 2.34 2.54 -13.19
CA VAL A 150 2.90 1.18 -13.18
C VAL A 150 2.01 0.20 -13.96
N GLN A 151 0.70 0.27 -13.78
CA GLN A 151 -0.25 -0.55 -14.53
C GLN A 151 -0.15 -0.31 -16.04
N ARG A 152 -0.11 0.96 -16.47
CA ARG A 152 0.05 1.30 -17.88
C ARG A 152 1.37 0.80 -18.47
N ALA A 153 2.48 0.92 -17.73
CA ALA A 153 3.78 0.42 -18.15
C ALA A 153 3.78 -1.11 -18.31
N ARG A 154 3.20 -1.84 -17.34
CA ARG A 154 3.00 -3.29 -17.42
C ARG A 154 2.17 -3.68 -18.64
N ASP A 155 1.05 -2.98 -18.88
CA ASP A 155 0.15 -3.30 -20.00
C ASP A 155 0.80 -3.02 -21.36
N LEU A 156 1.61 -1.95 -21.46
CA LEU A 156 2.43 -1.68 -22.63
C LEU A 156 3.43 -2.81 -22.89
N HIS A 157 4.16 -3.24 -21.86
CA HIS A 157 5.12 -4.33 -21.97
C HIS A 157 4.46 -5.63 -22.44
N ARG A 158 3.31 -5.98 -21.85
CA ARG A 158 2.50 -7.15 -22.28
C ARG A 158 2.10 -7.06 -23.75
N LEU A 159 1.65 -5.89 -24.21
CA LEU A 159 1.25 -5.68 -25.60
C LEU A 159 2.45 -5.78 -26.56
N GLN A 160 3.59 -5.18 -26.20
CA GLN A 160 4.82 -5.22 -26.99
C GLN A 160 5.33 -6.65 -27.13
N HIS A 161 5.41 -7.40 -26.03
CA HIS A 161 5.81 -8.79 -26.05
C HIS A 161 4.91 -9.63 -26.97
N LYS A 162 3.58 -9.49 -26.86
CA LYS A 162 2.63 -10.18 -27.76
C LYS A 162 2.91 -9.88 -29.24
N ARG A 163 3.17 -8.63 -29.59
CA ARG A 163 3.50 -8.23 -30.98
C ARG A 163 4.81 -8.86 -31.45
N VAL A 164 5.86 -8.80 -30.64
CA VAL A 164 7.17 -9.38 -30.96
C VAL A 164 7.06 -10.89 -31.17
N VAL A 165 6.30 -11.59 -30.33
CA VAL A 165 6.07 -13.04 -30.48
C VAL A 165 5.34 -13.33 -31.80
N GLN A 166 4.30 -12.57 -32.13
CA GLN A 166 3.58 -12.73 -33.40
C GLN A 166 4.49 -12.49 -34.61
N GLU A 167 5.29 -11.43 -34.59
CA GLU A 167 6.24 -11.12 -35.66
C GLU A 167 7.32 -12.20 -35.79
N ARG A 168 7.90 -12.66 -34.68
CA ARG A 168 8.86 -13.77 -34.64
C ARG A 168 8.27 -15.04 -35.24
N THR A 169 7.04 -15.41 -34.86
CA THR A 169 6.35 -16.60 -35.39
C THR A 169 6.14 -16.46 -36.90
N ARG A 170 5.67 -15.30 -37.36
CA ARG A 170 5.51 -15.01 -38.79
C ARG A 170 6.82 -15.16 -39.56
N LEU A 171 7.91 -14.56 -39.07
CA LEU A 171 9.23 -14.66 -39.73
C LEU A 171 9.75 -16.10 -39.76
N THR A 172 9.51 -16.87 -38.69
CA THR A 172 9.89 -18.29 -38.61
C THR A 172 9.15 -19.11 -39.67
N GLU A 173 7.85 -18.86 -39.85
CA GLU A 173 7.07 -19.51 -40.90
C GLU A 173 7.56 -19.14 -42.31
N GLU A 174 7.84 -17.86 -42.56
CA GLU A 174 8.38 -17.38 -43.84
C GLU A 174 9.73 -18.04 -44.14
N MET A 175 10.65 -18.12 -43.17
CA MET A 175 11.91 -18.85 -43.30
C MET A 175 11.70 -20.34 -43.59
N GLY A 176 10.76 -20.99 -42.91
CA GLY A 176 10.43 -22.40 -43.15
C GLY A 176 9.90 -22.66 -44.56
N ARG A 177 9.20 -21.70 -45.17
CA ARG A 177 8.74 -21.78 -46.56
C ARG A 177 9.87 -21.59 -47.57
N LEU A 178 10.87 -20.78 -47.22
CA LEU A 178 12.05 -20.53 -48.06
C LEU A 178 13.12 -21.61 -47.92
N GLN A 179 13.09 -22.42 -46.85
CA GLN A 179 13.94 -23.59 -46.75
C GLN A 179 13.49 -24.65 -47.77
N PRO A 180 14.39 -25.09 -48.68
CA PRO A 180 14.07 -26.19 -49.58
C PRO A 180 13.81 -27.44 -48.75
N ARG A 181 12.69 -28.14 -49.01
CA ARG A 181 12.42 -29.46 -48.43
C ARG A 181 13.65 -30.35 -48.67
N PRO A 182 14.29 -30.91 -47.62
CA PRO A 182 15.38 -31.85 -47.83
C PRO A 182 14.85 -32.99 -48.70
N GLY A 183 15.48 -33.15 -49.86
CA GLY A 183 14.95 -33.93 -50.96
C GLY A 183 14.59 -35.36 -50.55
N ARG A 184 13.41 -35.82 -50.98
CA ARG A 184 13.17 -37.23 -51.29
C ARG A 184 14.07 -37.62 -52.46
N GLY A 185 15.36 -37.80 -52.21
CA GLY A 185 16.32 -38.37 -53.16
C GLY A 185 16.44 -39.86 -52.88
N GLY A 186 15.85 -40.67 -53.75
CA GLY A 186 15.87 -42.13 -53.64
C GLY A 186 17.28 -42.73 -53.73
N LYS A 187 17.44 -43.89 -53.07
CA LYS A 187 18.39 -44.92 -53.49
C LYS A 187 17.64 -46.26 -53.53
N GLY A 188 17.05 -46.53 -54.70
CA GLY A 188 16.95 -47.90 -55.18
C GLY A 188 18.26 -48.25 -55.91
N GLY A 189 18.73 -49.48 -55.79
CA GLY A 189 19.74 -50.03 -56.71
C GLY A 189 20.84 -50.88 -56.08
N LYS A 190 20.49 -52.16 -55.88
CA LYS A 190 21.27 -53.40 -56.15
C LYS A 190 22.81 -53.39 -56.06
N GLY A 191 23.30 -54.39 -55.32
CA GLY A 191 24.56 -55.13 -55.52
C GLY A 191 24.68 -56.11 -54.36
N GLY A 192 24.34 -57.40 -54.53
CA GLY A 192 25.30 -58.50 -54.71
C GLY A 192 26.06 -58.77 -53.40
N SER A 193 26.25 -59.96 -52.85
CA SER A 193 26.22 -61.34 -53.31
C SER A 193 26.63 -62.18 -52.08
N ALA A 194 26.41 -63.48 -52.16
CA ALA A 194 27.13 -64.53 -51.43
C ALA A 194 26.73 -64.85 -49.97
N ALA A 195 26.11 -66.03 -49.89
CA ALA A 195 26.61 -67.21 -49.17
C ALA A 195 26.22 -67.44 -47.71
N SER A 196 25.63 -68.63 -47.53
CA SER A 196 25.85 -69.66 -46.50
C SER A 196 24.50 -70.08 -45.89
N SER A 197 23.96 -71.23 -46.29
CA SER A 197 24.36 -72.61 -45.91
C SER A 197 23.86 -72.96 -44.50
N GLU A 198 23.14 -74.09 -44.42
CA GLU A 198 22.86 -74.92 -43.23
C GLU A 198 21.84 -74.33 -42.22
N ILE A 199 20.79 -75.02 -41.75
CA ILE A 199 20.31 -76.42 -41.74
C ILE A 199 18.77 -76.39 -41.78
#